data_AF-A0A0M8WI00-F1
#
_entry.id   AF-A0A0M8WI00-F1
#
_cell.length_a   1.000
_cell.length_b   1.000
_cell.length_c   1.000
_cell.angle_alpha   90.00
_cell.angle_beta   90.00
_cell.angle_gamma   90.00
#
_symmetry.space_group_name_H-M   'P 1'
#
loop_
_entity.id
_entity.type
_entity.pdbx_description
1 polymer ?
#
loop_
_entity_poly.entity_id
_entity_poly.type
_entity_poly.pdbx_seq_one_letter_code
_entity_poly.pdbx_strand_id
1 'polypeptide(L)'
;MDLIETAARWAAAWRERDATAVADAVAEFADPDTPEPVAGADLVAHVEAVLTRFPDLELDFAPATDAGGTAVLTWTLTGTHRAPYLGIPGTGGAARVDGVDVLTVVDGAVRVRRHFDRVALASSLGHTARFLLSHDEVQEYGISARTTMGRTEYPRVLTFTYLDFRDDVEGADVDLLSTEVVKSLRASKGFLGVSTFEIGTRKYTISAFDRPESVRAVHARPHQRSLRKFFRGGLCTGAYTSVWVLERESLHLRCPDCEEMVDAGVGKTCACGTTPTPDPLF
;
A
#
# COMPACT_ATOMS: atom_id res chain seq x y z
N MET A 1 1.47 31.57 32.17
CA MET A 1 0.74 30.73 31.21
C MET A 1 0.58 29.38 31.84
N ASP A 2 -0.66 28.94 32.04
CA ASP A 2 -0.95 27.61 32.60
C ASP A 2 -0.94 26.58 31.45
N LEU A 3 -0.04 25.60 31.56
CA LEU A 3 0.08 24.54 30.56
C LEU A 3 -1.09 23.57 30.58
N ILE A 4 -1.73 23.35 31.73
CA ILE A 4 -2.90 22.48 31.85
C ILE A 4 -4.12 23.14 31.22
N GLU A 5 -4.30 24.43 31.43
CA GLU A 5 -5.35 25.21 30.75
C GLU A 5 -5.13 25.22 29.23
N THR A 6 -3.87 25.43 28.79
CA THR A 6 -3.54 25.36 27.36
C THR A 6 -3.77 23.96 26.79
N ALA A 7 -3.42 22.90 27.52
CA ALA A 7 -3.68 21.51 27.13
C ALA A 7 -5.18 21.23 26.98
N ALA A 8 -6.01 21.76 27.89
CA ALA A 8 -7.46 21.62 27.81
C ALA A 8 -8.04 22.33 26.57
N ARG A 9 -7.58 23.56 26.27
CA ARG A 9 -7.95 24.28 25.04
C ARG A 9 -7.52 23.54 23.78
N TRP A 10 -6.29 23.05 23.75
CA TRP A 10 -5.75 22.23 22.66
C TRP A 10 -6.60 20.99 22.40
N ALA A 11 -6.93 20.23 23.46
CA ALA A 11 -7.80 19.06 23.35
C ALA A 11 -9.22 19.41 22.89
N ALA A 12 -9.79 20.51 23.38
CA ALA A 12 -11.12 20.97 22.97
C ALA A 12 -11.18 21.33 21.47
N ALA A 13 -10.19 22.09 20.98
CA ALA A 13 -10.11 22.48 19.57
C ALA A 13 -10.05 21.26 18.62
N TRP A 14 -9.27 20.24 19.00
CA TRP A 14 -9.22 18.97 18.25
C TRP A 14 -10.55 18.19 18.28
N ARG A 15 -11.26 18.16 19.42
CA ARG A 15 -12.58 17.52 19.52
C ARG A 15 -13.63 18.21 18.66
N GLU A 16 -13.55 19.54 18.58
CA GLU A 16 -14.44 20.35 17.73
C GLU A 16 -14.03 20.30 16.25
N ARG A 17 -12.85 19.75 15.93
CA ARG A 17 -12.25 19.71 14.59
C ARG A 17 -12.11 21.12 13.98
N ASP A 18 -11.84 22.11 14.83
CA ASP A 18 -11.63 23.49 14.43
C ASP A 18 -10.14 23.74 14.19
N ALA A 19 -9.75 23.71 12.92
CA ALA A 19 -8.37 23.91 12.50
C ALA A 19 -7.79 25.27 12.92
N THR A 20 -8.61 26.32 12.96
CA THR A 20 -8.17 27.66 13.38
C THR A 20 -7.93 27.69 14.87
N ALA A 21 -8.86 27.14 15.67
CA ALA A 21 -8.70 27.06 17.12
C ALA A 21 -7.51 26.18 17.54
N VAL A 22 -7.22 25.11 16.78
CA VAL A 22 -6.00 24.29 16.98
C VAL A 22 -4.75 25.13 16.75
N ALA A 23 -4.71 25.89 15.65
CA ALA A 23 -3.57 26.73 15.32
C ALA A 23 -3.37 27.88 16.33
N ASP A 24 -4.44 28.50 16.81
CA ASP A 24 -4.39 29.60 17.78
C ASP A 24 -4.04 29.13 19.21
N ALA A 25 -4.08 27.83 19.49
CA ALA A 25 -3.77 27.29 20.80
C ALA A 25 -2.27 27.25 21.10
N VAL A 26 -1.40 27.25 20.07
CA VAL A 26 0.04 27.02 20.20
C VAL A 26 0.84 27.88 19.23
N ALA A 27 2.09 28.15 19.56
CA ALA A 27 2.98 28.89 18.65
C ALA A 27 3.68 28.00 17.62
N GLU A 28 3.82 26.71 17.91
CA GLU A 28 4.51 25.74 17.04
C GLU A 28 3.97 24.34 17.30
N PHE A 29 3.81 23.56 16.24
CA PHE A 29 3.39 22.15 16.28
C PHE A 29 4.29 21.30 15.39
N ALA A 30 4.57 20.08 15.83
CA ALA A 30 5.14 19.07 14.96
C ALA A 30 4.67 17.67 15.34
N ASP A 31 4.52 16.82 14.33
CA ASP A 31 4.20 15.40 14.43
C ASP A 31 5.02 14.56 13.42
N PRO A 32 4.82 13.23 13.35
CA PRO A 32 5.50 12.36 12.38
C PRO A 32 5.22 12.66 10.89
N ASP A 33 4.23 13.50 10.57
CA ASP A 33 3.82 13.89 9.22
C ASP A 33 4.23 15.32 8.85
N THR A 34 4.79 16.10 9.79
CA THR A 34 5.38 17.42 9.54
C THR A 34 6.92 17.32 9.56
N PRO A 35 7.60 17.37 8.40
CA PRO A 35 9.07 17.26 8.34
C PRO A 35 9.78 18.35 9.15
N GLU A 36 9.24 19.56 9.11
CA GLU A 36 9.63 20.70 9.93
C GLU A 36 8.44 21.16 10.78
N PRO A 37 8.66 21.80 11.94
CA PRO A 37 7.57 22.37 12.73
C PRO A 37 6.76 23.40 11.95
N VAL A 38 5.44 23.41 12.15
CA VAL A 38 4.47 24.28 11.48
C VAL A 38 3.73 25.16 12.50
N ALA A 39 3.20 26.29 12.04
CA ALA A 39 2.46 27.25 12.86
C ALA A 39 1.43 28.01 12.02
N GLY A 40 0.46 28.65 12.68
CA GLY A 40 -0.52 29.53 12.03
C GLY A 40 -1.22 28.86 10.84
N ALA A 41 -1.16 29.48 9.66
CA ALA A 41 -1.80 28.99 8.45
C ALA A 41 -1.30 27.60 8.00
N ASP A 42 -0.01 27.28 8.21
CA ASP A 42 0.53 25.96 7.84
C ASP A 42 -0.01 24.87 8.77
N LEU A 43 -0.21 25.20 10.05
CA LEU A 43 -0.86 24.29 11.01
C LEU A 43 -2.34 24.11 10.68
N VAL A 44 -3.05 25.16 10.27
CA VAL A 44 -4.44 25.05 9.76
C VAL A 44 -4.50 24.07 8.59
N ALA A 45 -3.65 24.25 7.58
CA ALA A 45 -3.60 23.38 6.41
C ALA A 45 -3.26 21.92 6.77
N HIS A 46 -2.37 21.70 7.73
CA HIS A 46 -2.05 20.37 8.25
C HIS A 46 -3.26 19.70 8.89
N VAL A 47 -3.98 20.41 9.76
CA VAL A 47 -5.19 19.88 10.44
C VAL A 47 -6.27 19.55 9.41
N GLU A 48 -6.51 20.42 8.42
CA GLU A 48 -7.47 20.17 7.33
C GLU A 48 -7.09 18.94 6.49
N ALA A 49 -5.80 18.72 6.24
CA ALA A 49 -5.33 17.53 5.54
C ALA A 49 -5.58 16.25 6.37
N VAL A 50 -5.38 16.31 7.69
CA VAL A 50 -5.73 15.20 8.61
C VAL A 50 -7.24 14.92 8.57
N LEU A 51 -8.08 15.95 8.64
CA LEU A 51 -9.53 15.82 8.56
C LEU A 51 -10.01 15.33 7.18
N THR A 52 -9.28 15.64 6.11
CA THR A 52 -9.57 15.09 4.79
C THR A 52 -9.29 13.57 4.74
N ARG A 53 -8.22 13.11 5.39
CA ARG A 53 -7.88 11.69 5.52
C ARG A 53 -8.87 10.93 6.42
N PHE A 54 -9.33 11.58 7.50
CA PHE A 54 -10.24 11.04 8.50
C PHE A 54 -11.37 12.05 8.82
N PRO A 55 -12.44 12.13 8.01
CA PRO A 55 -13.48 13.16 8.16
C PRO A 55 -14.30 13.09 9.46
N ASP A 56 -14.40 11.89 10.00
CA ASP A 56 -15.04 11.53 11.27
C ASP A 56 -13.99 11.26 12.36
N LEU A 57 -12.85 11.96 12.30
CA LEU A 57 -11.81 11.89 13.33
C LEU A 57 -12.37 12.17 14.73
N GLU A 58 -12.06 11.26 15.65
CA GLU A 58 -12.22 11.45 17.08
C GLU A 58 -10.87 11.27 17.77
N LEU A 59 -10.52 12.21 18.65
CA LEU A 59 -9.37 12.13 19.53
C LEU A 59 -9.85 12.08 20.98
N ASP A 60 -9.79 10.90 21.58
CA ASP A 60 -10.13 10.69 22.98
C ASP A 60 -8.91 11.00 23.86
N PHE A 61 -8.79 12.26 24.28
CA PHE A 61 -7.73 12.72 25.17
C PHE A 61 -8.04 12.36 26.63
N ALA A 62 -7.08 11.71 27.28
CA ALA A 62 -7.03 11.60 28.73
C ALA A 62 -6.72 12.97 29.38
N PRO A 63 -6.99 13.14 30.69
CA PRO A 63 -6.59 14.35 31.41
C PRO A 63 -5.09 14.63 31.27
N ALA A 64 -4.73 15.91 31.09
CA ALA A 64 -3.34 16.34 31.02
C ALA A 64 -2.62 16.06 32.35
N THR A 65 -1.39 15.55 32.25
CA THR A 65 -0.49 15.40 33.40
C THR A 65 0.51 16.52 33.39
N ASP A 66 0.63 17.23 34.52
CA ASP A 66 1.67 18.24 34.75
C ASP A 66 3.00 17.56 35.09
N ALA A 67 4.04 17.91 34.34
CA ALA A 67 5.42 17.50 34.55
C ALA A 67 6.34 18.73 34.70
N GLY A 68 5.84 19.81 35.31
CA GLY A 68 6.55 21.06 35.53
C GLY A 68 6.51 21.98 34.32
N GLY A 69 7.65 22.14 33.63
CA GLY A 69 7.72 22.94 32.39
C GLY A 69 7.10 22.26 31.17
N THR A 70 6.37 21.16 31.38
CA THR A 70 5.82 20.28 30.35
C THR A 70 4.47 19.76 30.78
N ALA A 71 3.50 19.72 29.87
CA ALA A 71 2.26 18.99 30.06
C ALA A 71 2.17 17.86 29.03
N VAL A 72 1.63 16.71 29.46
CA VAL A 72 1.52 15.51 28.62
C VAL A 72 0.07 15.10 28.51
N LEU A 73 -0.39 14.88 27.27
CA LEU A 73 -1.72 14.39 26.92
C LEU A 73 -1.57 13.07 26.18
N THR A 74 -2.11 11.98 26.73
CA THR A 74 -2.27 10.72 25.96
C THR A 74 -3.63 10.72 25.27
N TRP A 75 -3.69 10.16 24.07
CA TRP A 75 -4.93 10.09 23.32
C TRP A 75 -5.04 8.82 22.49
N THR A 76 -6.27 8.45 22.16
CA THR A 76 -6.59 7.48 21.12
C THR A 76 -7.26 8.19 19.95
N LEU A 77 -6.75 7.97 18.75
CA LEU A 77 -7.38 8.38 17.50
C LEU A 77 -8.26 7.26 16.97
N THR A 78 -9.48 7.61 16.56
CA THR A 78 -10.34 6.78 15.73
C THR A 78 -10.91 7.58 14.56
N GLY A 79 -11.23 6.90 13.45
CA GLY A 79 -11.88 7.52 12.30
C GLY A 79 -11.95 6.60 11.09
N THR A 80 -12.60 7.03 10.03
CA THR A 80 -12.69 6.30 8.76
C THR A 80 -11.67 6.82 7.76
N HIS A 81 -10.85 5.94 7.19
CA HIS A 81 -9.82 6.32 6.21
C HIS A 81 -10.43 6.59 4.83
N ARG A 82 -10.46 7.86 4.40
CA ARG A 82 -11.13 8.32 3.16
C ARG A 82 -10.20 8.86 2.08
N ALA A 83 -9.01 9.34 2.42
CA ALA A 83 -8.06 9.90 1.47
C ALA A 83 -6.64 9.35 1.69
N PRO A 84 -5.76 9.35 0.67
CA PRO A 84 -4.47 8.70 0.75
C PRO A 84 -3.62 9.07 1.96
N TYR A 85 -3.03 8.08 2.61
CA TYR A 85 -2.13 8.24 3.75
C TYR A 85 -1.08 7.12 3.77
N LEU A 86 0.21 7.44 3.97
CA LEU A 86 1.33 6.46 3.94
C LEU A 86 1.45 5.66 2.63
N GLY A 87 1.03 6.24 1.50
CA GLY A 87 0.95 5.51 0.22
C GLY A 87 -0.22 4.51 0.15
N ILE A 88 -1.09 4.48 1.17
CA ILE A 88 -2.28 3.64 1.21
C ILE A 88 -3.46 4.45 0.66
N PRO A 89 -4.16 4.00 -0.40
CA PRO A 89 -5.38 4.64 -0.87
C PRO A 89 -6.48 4.65 0.20
N GLY A 90 -7.45 5.56 0.10
CA GLY A 90 -8.59 5.63 1.02
C GLY A 90 -9.37 4.31 1.08
N THR A 91 -9.09 3.51 2.11
CA THR A 91 -9.59 2.13 2.20
C THR A 91 -11.07 2.02 2.61
N GLY A 92 -11.63 3.06 3.23
CA GLY A 92 -12.91 2.99 3.94
C GLY A 92 -12.87 2.18 5.25
N GLY A 93 -11.71 1.67 5.65
CA GLY A 93 -11.51 0.95 6.91
C GLY A 93 -11.44 1.87 8.13
N ALA A 94 -11.56 1.27 9.32
CA ALA A 94 -11.46 1.96 10.59
C ALA A 94 -9.98 2.15 10.99
N ALA A 95 -9.57 3.41 11.12
CA ALA A 95 -8.30 3.81 11.69
C ALA A 95 -8.37 3.74 13.22
N ARG A 96 -7.30 3.25 13.84
CA ARG A 96 -7.07 3.35 15.27
C ARG A 96 -5.58 3.47 15.55
N VAL A 97 -5.17 4.48 16.31
CA VAL A 97 -3.80 4.59 16.81
C VAL A 97 -3.78 5.33 18.15
N ASP A 98 -2.91 4.91 19.05
CA ASP A 98 -2.68 5.61 20.31
C ASP A 98 -1.48 6.55 20.15
N GLY A 99 -1.52 7.69 20.83
CA GLY A 99 -0.50 8.71 20.73
C GLY A 99 -0.38 9.58 21.96
N VAL A 100 0.55 10.52 21.90
CA VAL A 100 0.84 11.48 22.96
C VAL A 100 1.15 12.84 22.38
N ASP A 101 0.62 13.89 23.00
CA ASP A 101 1.00 15.28 22.76
C ASP A 101 1.80 15.79 23.97
N VAL A 102 3.01 16.29 23.69
CA VAL A 102 3.91 16.88 24.68
C VAL A 102 3.92 18.39 24.47
N LEU A 103 3.38 19.12 25.44
CA LEU A 103 3.33 20.58 25.46
C LEU A 103 4.49 21.12 26.27
N THR A 104 5.29 22.03 25.70
CA THR A 104 6.42 22.68 26.39
C THR A 104 6.35 24.18 26.25
N VAL A 105 6.86 24.93 27.24
CA VAL A 105 7.03 26.38 27.11
C VAL A 105 8.45 26.70 26.66
N VAL A 106 8.59 27.41 25.54
CA VAL A 106 9.87 27.93 25.06
C VAL A 106 9.69 29.41 24.73
N ASP A 107 10.53 30.27 25.30
CA ASP A 107 10.48 31.72 25.13
C ASP A 107 9.10 32.34 25.42
N GLY A 108 8.37 31.78 26.39
CA GLY A 108 7.04 32.24 26.79
C GLY A 108 5.89 31.75 25.89
N ALA A 109 6.17 30.94 24.87
CA ALA A 109 5.19 30.39 23.94
C ALA A 109 5.06 28.87 24.09
N VAL A 110 3.86 28.31 23.85
CA VAL A 110 3.63 26.86 23.91
C VAL A 110 3.98 26.21 22.57
N ARG A 111 4.75 25.13 22.63
CA ARG A 111 5.02 24.23 21.51
C ARG A 111 4.44 22.86 21.78
N VAL A 112 3.84 22.22 20.79
CA VAL A 112 3.36 20.84 20.86
C VAL A 112 4.22 19.93 20.00
N ARG A 113 4.71 18.84 20.58
CA ARG A 113 5.21 17.68 19.84
C ARG A 113 4.24 16.52 19.98
N ARG A 114 3.58 16.15 18.89
CA ARG A 114 2.72 14.97 18.81
C ARG A 114 3.54 13.75 18.38
N HIS A 115 3.29 12.61 19.01
CA HIS A 115 3.90 11.33 18.66
C HIS A 115 2.81 10.26 18.54
N PHE A 116 2.88 9.48 17.46
CA PHE A 116 2.05 8.29 17.26
C PHE A 116 2.76 7.33 16.32
N ASP A 117 2.38 6.05 16.37
CA ASP A 117 3.01 5.01 15.56
C ASP A 117 2.30 4.88 14.20
N ARG A 118 2.95 5.37 13.13
CA ARG A 118 2.48 5.27 11.74
C ARG A 118 2.38 3.81 11.26
N VAL A 119 3.22 2.90 11.79
CA VAL A 119 3.17 1.46 11.47
C VAL A 119 1.97 0.80 12.15
N ALA A 120 1.66 1.18 13.39
CA ALA A 120 0.44 0.72 14.07
C ALA A 120 -0.83 1.23 13.35
N LEU A 121 -0.84 2.48 12.90
CA LEU A 121 -1.95 3.04 12.12
C LEU A 121 -2.12 2.33 10.77
N ALA A 122 -1.03 2.07 10.04
CA ALA A 122 -1.08 1.24 8.82
C ALA A 122 -1.64 -0.16 9.11
N SER A 123 -1.21 -0.78 10.22
CA SER A 123 -1.67 -2.10 10.66
C SER A 123 -3.16 -2.11 10.99
N SER A 124 -3.69 -1.07 11.64
CA SER A 124 -5.12 -0.95 11.92
C SER A 124 -5.95 -0.90 10.63
N LEU A 125 -5.37 -0.38 9.55
CA LEU A 125 -5.96 -0.32 8.21
C LEU A 125 -5.74 -1.62 7.41
N GLY A 126 -5.25 -2.69 8.04
CA GLY A 126 -5.02 -3.98 7.40
C GLY A 126 -3.76 -4.07 6.56
N HIS A 127 -2.82 -3.13 6.70
CA HIS A 127 -1.57 -3.11 5.94
C HIS A 127 -0.40 -3.63 6.78
N THR A 128 0.47 -4.45 6.18
CA THR A 128 1.68 -4.91 6.85
C THR A 128 2.88 -4.13 6.34
N ALA A 129 3.65 -3.53 7.24
CA ALA A 129 4.87 -2.82 6.87
C ALA A 129 5.93 -3.77 6.30
N ARG A 130 6.68 -3.26 5.31
CA ARG A 130 7.89 -3.86 4.75
C ARG A 130 8.96 -2.78 4.74
N PHE A 131 10.07 -3.05 5.41
CA PHE A 131 11.20 -2.12 5.46
C PHE A 131 12.14 -2.44 4.31
N LEU A 132 12.32 -1.46 3.43
CA LEU A 132 13.18 -1.54 2.26
C LEU A 132 14.34 -0.57 2.45
N LEU A 133 15.49 -0.86 1.88
CA LEU A 133 16.57 0.11 1.82
C LEU A 133 16.14 1.27 0.93
N SER A 134 16.47 2.50 1.34
CA SER A 134 16.39 3.66 0.46
C SER A 134 17.18 3.38 -0.81
N HIS A 135 16.69 3.82 -1.97
CA HIS A 135 17.35 3.64 -3.26
C HIS A 135 18.85 3.97 -3.15
N ASP A 136 19.71 3.08 -3.62
CA ASP A 136 21.12 3.37 -3.85
C ASP A 136 21.41 3.29 -5.35
N GLU A 137 22.63 3.61 -5.78
CA GLU A 137 23.01 3.58 -7.20
C GLU A 137 22.98 2.16 -7.80
N VAL A 138 22.85 1.11 -6.99
CA VAL A 138 22.98 -0.30 -7.38
C VAL A 138 21.62 -0.99 -7.46
N GLN A 139 20.65 -0.61 -6.62
CA GLN A 139 19.39 -1.31 -6.50
C GLN A 139 18.20 -0.38 -6.21
N GLU A 140 17.14 -0.60 -6.98
CA GLU A 140 15.80 -0.07 -6.72
C GLU A 140 14.88 -1.18 -6.22
N TYR A 141 14.01 -0.83 -5.27
CA TYR A 141 12.98 -1.75 -4.77
C TYR A 141 11.63 -1.39 -5.38
N GLY A 142 10.94 -2.40 -5.88
CA GLY A 142 9.58 -2.29 -6.40
C GLY A 142 8.54 -2.90 -5.47
N ILE A 143 7.27 -2.63 -5.77
CA ILE A 143 6.13 -3.30 -5.12
C ILE A 143 5.59 -4.34 -6.10
N SER A 144 5.34 -5.55 -5.63
CA SER A 144 4.70 -6.60 -6.44
C SER A 144 3.40 -7.09 -5.79
N ALA A 145 2.40 -7.33 -6.63
CA ALA A 145 1.16 -7.99 -6.24
C ALA A 145 0.93 -9.20 -7.15
N ARG A 146 0.36 -10.27 -6.58
CA ARG A 146 -0.05 -11.45 -7.35
C ARG A 146 -1.51 -11.78 -7.10
N THR A 147 -2.18 -12.27 -8.14
CA THR A 147 -3.50 -12.89 -8.05
C THR A 147 -3.37 -14.35 -8.44
N THR A 148 -3.70 -15.22 -7.49
CA THR A 148 -3.65 -16.67 -7.64
C THR A 148 -5.05 -17.24 -7.88
N MET A 149 -5.13 -18.36 -8.59
CA MET A 149 -6.40 -19.02 -8.92
C MET A 149 -6.61 -20.34 -8.16
N GLY A 150 -5.63 -20.77 -7.35
CA GLY A 150 -5.66 -22.07 -6.68
C GLY A 150 -5.64 -23.24 -7.66
N ARG A 151 -5.05 -23.01 -8.84
CA ARG A 151 -5.02 -23.94 -9.97
C ARG A 151 -3.69 -24.66 -9.98
N THR A 152 -3.72 -25.96 -10.19
CA THR A 152 -2.53 -26.81 -10.18
C THR A 152 -1.95 -27.04 -11.57
N GLU A 153 -2.61 -26.53 -12.61
CA GLU A 153 -2.08 -26.60 -13.98
C GLU A 153 -0.81 -25.77 -14.11
N TYR A 154 0.20 -26.33 -14.77
CA TYR A 154 1.43 -25.62 -15.08
C TYR A 154 1.21 -24.61 -16.21
N PRO A 155 1.80 -23.41 -16.13
CA PRO A 155 1.73 -22.45 -17.22
C PRO A 155 2.42 -23.02 -18.46
N ARG A 156 1.70 -23.00 -19.58
CA ARG A 156 2.27 -23.28 -20.91
C ARG A 156 2.49 -22.02 -21.70
N VAL A 157 1.85 -20.92 -21.30
CA VAL A 157 2.00 -19.62 -21.93
C VAL A 157 2.11 -18.53 -20.88
N LEU A 158 3.08 -17.64 -21.07
CA LEU A 158 3.21 -16.40 -20.32
C LEU A 158 3.00 -15.22 -21.25
N THR A 159 2.23 -14.23 -20.81
CA THR A 159 2.20 -12.93 -21.46
C THR A 159 2.94 -11.93 -20.61
N PHE A 160 3.87 -11.19 -21.21
CA PHE A 160 4.64 -10.16 -20.54
C PHE A 160 4.31 -8.81 -21.16
N THR A 161 3.86 -7.89 -20.31
CA THR A 161 3.49 -6.53 -20.68
C THR A 161 4.20 -5.54 -19.76
N TYR A 162 4.67 -4.41 -20.29
CA TYR A 162 4.96 -3.23 -19.49
C TYR A 162 4.25 -2.00 -20.04
N LEU A 163 3.95 -1.04 -19.17
CA LEU A 163 3.38 0.26 -19.47
C LEU A 163 4.26 1.34 -18.83
N ASP A 164 4.66 2.34 -19.61
CA ASP A 164 5.32 3.54 -19.11
C ASP A 164 4.26 4.61 -18.79
N PHE A 165 4.30 5.19 -17.59
CA PHE A 165 3.41 6.29 -17.18
C PHE A 165 4.20 7.55 -16.85
N ARG A 166 3.52 8.69 -16.75
CA ARG A 166 4.15 10.01 -16.60
C ARG A 166 4.47 10.36 -15.15
N ASP A 167 3.55 10.04 -14.26
CA ASP A 167 3.56 10.45 -12.86
C ASP A 167 2.69 9.52 -12.00
N ASP A 168 2.75 9.68 -10.69
CA ASP A 168 2.03 8.84 -9.72
C ASP A 168 0.50 8.92 -9.88
N VAL A 169 -0.02 10.05 -10.37
CA VAL A 169 -1.46 10.24 -10.62
C VAL A 169 -1.89 9.33 -11.77
N GLU A 170 -1.15 9.33 -12.87
CA GLU A 170 -1.38 8.41 -13.97
C GLU A 170 -1.12 6.95 -13.55
N GLY A 171 -0.10 6.69 -12.74
CA GLY A 171 0.20 5.36 -12.20
C GLY A 171 -0.99 4.77 -11.43
N ALA A 172 -1.64 5.56 -10.58
CA ALA A 172 -2.84 5.16 -9.85
C ALA A 172 -4.04 4.88 -10.77
N ASP A 173 -4.21 5.66 -11.83
CA ASP A 173 -5.23 5.40 -12.87
C ASP A 173 -4.99 4.07 -13.58
N VAL A 174 -3.72 3.73 -13.85
CA VAL A 174 -3.33 2.43 -14.43
C VAL A 174 -3.65 1.29 -13.46
N ASP A 175 -3.43 1.45 -12.15
CA ASP A 175 -3.77 0.42 -11.15
C ASP A 175 -5.26 0.12 -11.07
N LEU A 176 -6.09 1.17 -11.07
CA LEU A 176 -7.55 1.01 -11.05
C LEU A 176 -8.03 0.25 -12.28
N LEU A 177 -7.52 0.59 -13.47
CA LEU A 177 -7.86 -0.12 -14.70
C LEU A 177 -7.35 -1.56 -14.71
N SER A 178 -6.11 -1.77 -14.27
CA SER A 178 -5.48 -3.09 -14.19
C SER A 178 -6.26 -4.01 -13.25
N THR A 179 -6.70 -3.49 -12.10
CA THR A 179 -7.54 -4.24 -11.14
C THR A 179 -8.82 -4.76 -11.79
N GLU A 180 -9.50 -3.93 -12.59
CA GLU A 180 -10.71 -4.35 -13.32
C GLU A 180 -10.43 -5.39 -14.42
N VAL A 181 -9.29 -5.26 -15.11
CA VAL A 181 -8.83 -6.27 -16.08
C VAL A 181 -8.57 -7.61 -15.40
N VAL A 182 -7.82 -7.61 -14.29
CA VAL A 182 -7.50 -8.82 -13.54
C VAL A 182 -8.76 -9.48 -13.00
N LYS A 183 -9.71 -8.72 -12.42
CA LYS A 183 -11.01 -9.25 -11.98
C LYS A 183 -11.74 -9.99 -13.11
N SER A 184 -11.71 -9.45 -14.34
CA SER A 184 -12.31 -10.10 -15.51
C SER A 184 -11.56 -11.37 -15.94
N LEU A 185 -10.23 -11.36 -15.88
CA LEU A 185 -9.39 -12.50 -16.25
C LEU A 185 -9.59 -13.68 -15.31
N ARG A 186 -9.81 -13.44 -14.02
CA ARG A 186 -10.09 -14.50 -13.02
C ARG A 186 -11.26 -15.40 -13.43
N ALA A 187 -12.29 -14.86 -14.09
CA ALA A 187 -13.43 -15.63 -14.56
C ALA A 187 -13.15 -16.44 -15.86
N SER A 188 -11.99 -16.23 -16.48
CA SER A 188 -11.69 -16.81 -17.79
C SER A 188 -11.14 -18.23 -17.68
N LYS A 189 -11.62 -19.12 -18.55
CA LYS A 189 -11.10 -20.48 -18.65
C LYS A 189 -9.67 -20.44 -19.19
N GLY A 190 -8.76 -21.10 -18.49
CA GLY A 190 -7.36 -21.23 -18.87
C GLY A 190 -6.45 -20.10 -18.40
N PHE A 191 -6.98 -19.10 -17.70
CA PHE A 191 -6.17 -18.14 -16.96
C PHE A 191 -5.75 -18.76 -15.61
N LEU A 192 -4.46 -18.75 -15.33
CA LEU A 192 -3.86 -19.41 -14.16
C LEU A 192 -3.45 -18.41 -13.06
N GLY A 193 -3.10 -17.18 -13.46
CA GLY A 193 -2.73 -16.15 -12.51
C GLY A 193 -2.07 -14.96 -13.18
N VAL A 194 -1.81 -13.91 -12.41
CA VAL A 194 -1.09 -12.73 -12.84
C VAL A 194 -0.24 -12.18 -11.71
N SER A 195 0.95 -11.73 -12.03
CA SER A 195 1.79 -10.92 -11.16
C SER A 195 1.99 -9.57 -11.80
N THR A 196 1.80 -8.51 -11.02
CA THR A 196 2.18 -7.15 -11.40
C THR A 196 3.33 -6.70 -10.51
N PHE A 197 4.18 -5.84 -11.05
CA PHE A 197 5.19 -5.16 -10.26
C PHE A 197 5.49 -3.80 -10.87
N GLU A 198 5.91 -2.86 -10.04
CA GLU A 198 6.23 -1.49 -10.44
C GLU A 198 7.67 -1.16 -10.06
N ILE A 199 8.40 -0.54 -11.00
CA ILE A 199 9.76 -0.05 -10.81
C ILE A 199 9.84 1.31 -11.50
N GLY A 200 10.10 2.37 -10.75
CA GLY A 200 10.03 3.74 -11.24
C GLY A 200 8.68 4.03 -11.90
N THR A 201 8.70 4.69 -13.06
CA THR A 201 7.50 5.04 -13.81
C THR A 201 7.01 3.95 -14.77
N ARG A 202 7.32 2.68 -14.46
CA ARG A 202 6.94 1.54 -15.30
C ARG A 202 6.24 0.45 -14.51
N LYS A 203 5.07 0.05 -15.01
CA LYS A 203 4.27 -1.05 -14.48
C LYS A 203 4.38 -2.28 -15.37
N TYR A 204 4.76 -3.40 -14.79
CA TYR A 204 4.94 -4.68 -15.45
C TYR A 204 3.79 -5.62 -15.09
N THR A 205 3.43 -6.50 -16.02
CA THR A 205 2.39 -7.50 -15.86
C THR A 205 2.84 -8.81 -16.50
N ILE A 206 2.88 -9.89 -15.72
CA ILE A 206 3.13 -11.25 -16.17
C ILE A 206 1.87 -12.06 -15.92
N SER A 207 1.20 -12.52 -16.97
CA SER A 207 0.01 -13.37 -16.84
C SER A 207 0.30 -14.79 -17.35
N ALA A 208 -0.21 -15.77 -16.63
CA ALA A 208 -0.03 -17.19 -16.90
C ALA A 208 -1.30 -17.84 -17.46
N PHE A 209 -1.13 -18.67 -18.49
CA PHE A 209 -2.21 -19.40 -19.15
C PHE A 209 -1.84 -20.88 -19.38
N ASP A 210 -2.87 -21.73 -19.41
CA ASP A 210 -2.77 -23.18 -19.61
C ASP A 210 -2.38 -23.59 -21.05
N ARG A 211 -2.71 -22.75 -22.05
CA ARG A 211 -2.43 -22.97 -23.48
C ARG A 211 -2.56 -21.68 -24.31
N PRO A 212 -1.99 -21.62 -25.52
CA PRO A 212 -1.98 -20.41 -26.36
C PRO A 212 -3.35 -19.80 -26.62
N GLU A 213 -4.39 -20.60 -26.87
CA GLU A 213 -5.69 -20.03 -27.24
C GLU A 213 -6.41 -19.42 -26.04
N SER A 214 -5.99 -19.71 -24.80
CA SER A 214 -6.53 -19.08 -23.59
C SER A 214 -6.12 -17.61 -23.45
N VAL A 215 -5.03 -17.19 -24.09
CA VAL A 215 -4.57 -15.78 -24.09
C VAL A 215 -5.64 -14.84 -24.62
N ARG A 216 -6.52 -15.30 -25.52
CA ARG A 216 -7.64 -14.48 -26.05
C ARG A 216 -8.53 -13.87 -24.96
N ALA A 217 -8.52 -14.43 -23.75
CA ALA A 217 -9.22 -13.90 -22.58
C ALA A 217 -8.84 -12.45 -22.27
N VAL A 218 -7.61 -12.03 -22.59
CA VAL A 218 -7.19 -10.63 -22.42
C VAL A 218 -8.03 -9.67 -23.27
N HIS A 219 -8.73 -10.11 -24.30
CA HIS A 219 -9.59 -9.22 -25.10
C HIS A 219 -10.98 -8.98 -24.50
N ALA A 220 -11.22 -9.39 -23.25
CA ALA A 220 -12.46 -9.10 -22.54
C ALA A 220 -12.74 -7.58 -22.44
N ARG A 221 -14.02 -7.22 -22.25
CA ARG A 221 -14.51 -5.83 -22.26
C ARG A 221 -13.70 -4.88 -21.36
N PRO A 222 -13.29 -5.25 -20.13
CA PRO A 222 -12.50 -4.34 -19.29
C PRO A 222 -11.15 -3.98 -19.91
N HIS A 223 -10.43 -4.94 -20.49
CA HIS A 223 -9.17 -4.65 -21.18
C HIS A 223 -9.38 -3.80 -22.44
N GLN A 224 -10.46 -4.05 -23.20
CA GLN A 224 -10.82 -3.21 -24.35
C GLN A 224 -11.13 -1.75 -23.97
N ARG A 225 -11.60 -1.50 -22.74
CA ARG A 225 -11.74 -0.13 -22.21
C ARG A 225 -10.37 0.48 -21.93
N SER A 226 -9.45 -0.27 -21.33
CA SER A 226 -8.07 0.18 -21.08
C SER A 226 -7.34 0.48 -22.39
N LEU A 227 -7.45 -0.39 -23.41
CA LEU A 227 -6.86 -0.15 -24.73
C LEU A 227 -7.41 1.12 -25.39
N ARG A 228 -8.70 1.43 -25.24
CA ARG A 228 -9.27 2.69 -25.74
C ARG A 228 -8.67 3.91 -25.03
N LYS A 229 -8.47 3.84 -23.71
CA LYS A 229 -7.80 4.92 -22.96
C LYS A 229 -6.34 5.08 -23.36
N PHE A 230 -5.63 3.97 -23.57
CA PHE A 230 -4.26 3.99 -24.07
C PHE A 230 -4.15 4.61 -25.46
N PHE A 231 -4.82 4.03 -26.46
CA PHE A 231 -4.67 4.46 -27.86
C PHE A 231 -5.39 5.76 -28.23
N ARG A 232 -6.43 6.17 -27.47
CA ARG A 232 -7.24 7.36 -27.81
C ARG A 232 -7.44 8.34 -26.66
N GLY A 233 -7.11 7.97 -25.43
CA GLY A 233 -7.35 8.77 -24.23
C GLY A 233 -6.09 9.38 -23.62
N GLY A 234 -4.91 9.17 -24.22
CA GLY A 234 -3.64 9.74 -23.74
C GLY A 234 -3.10 9.08 -22.46
N LEU A 235 -3.62 7.92 -22.07
CA LEU A 235 -3.13 7.15 -20.93
C LEU A 235 -1.82 6.44 -21.30
N CYS A 236 -0.81 6.57 -20.43
CA CYS A 236 0.55 6.06 -20.60
C CYS A 236 1.31 6.72 -21.76
N THR A 237 2.64 6.62 -21.73
CA THR A 237 3.54 7.11 -22.80
C THR A 237 3.98 6.00 -23.74
N GLY A 238 3.93 4.74 -23.27
CA GLY A 238 4.41 3.59 -24.02
C GLY A 238 3.90 2.28 -23.45
N ALA A 239 3.97 1.24 -24.29
CA ALA A 239 3.65 -0.13 -23.89
C ALA A 239 4.51 -1.12 -24.69
N TYR A 240 4.83 -2.24 -24.05
CA TYR A 240 5.35 -3.43 -24.70
C TYR A 240 4.46 -4.60 -24.32
N THR A 241 4.20 -5.50 -25.28
CA THR A 241 3.42 -6.72 -25.04
C THR A 241 4.07 -7.87 -25.80
N SER A 242 4.18 -9.02 -25.15
CA SER A 242 4.74 -10.24 -25.74
C SER A 242 4.04 -11.49 -25.21
N VAL A 243 4.09 -12.57 -25.99
CA VAL A 243 3.54 -13.88 -25.65
C VAL A 243 4.65 -14.91 -25.80
N TRP A 244 4.88 -15.69 -24.75
CA TRP A 244 5.94 -16.68 -24.63
C TRP A 244 5.30 -18.05 -24.44
N VAL A 245 5.57 -18.97 -25.36
CA VAL A 245 5.10 -20.35 -25.25
C VAL A 245 6.23 -21.20 -24.69
N LEU A 246 5.91 -22.05 -23.73
CA LEU A 246 6.86 -22.98 -23.13
C LEU A 246 7.29 -24.02 -24.16
N GLU A 247 8.56 -23.97 -24.57
CA GLU A 247 9.15 -24.95 -25.47
C GLU A 247 9.66 -26.20 -24.73
N ARG A 248 10.25 -25.98 -23.54
CA ARG A 248 10.81 -27.04 -22.70
C ARG A 248 10.76 -26.63 -21.24
N GLU A 249 10.53 -27.61 -20.36
CA GLU A 249 10.68 -27.46 -18.92
C GLU A 249 11.54 -28.57 -18.33
N SER A 250 12.06 -28.33 -17.13
CA SER A 250 12.72 -29.34 -16.29
C SER A 250 12.45 -28.96 -14.84
N LEU A 251 11.81 -29.86 -14.10
CA LEU A 251 11.40 -29.61 -12.73
C LEU A 251 12.10 -30.61 -11.83
N HIS A 252 12.88 -30.12 -10.89
CA HIS A 252 13.59 -30.95 -9.93
C HIS A 252 13.08 -30.64 -8.53
N LEU A 253 12.66 -31.66 -7.80
CA LEU A 253 12.15 -31.55 -6.43
C LEU A 253 13.00 -32.41 -5.49
N ARG A 254 13.23 -31.93 -4.26
CA ARG A 254 13.76 -32.77 -3.18
C ARG A 254 12.67 -33.75 -2.75
N CYS A 255 13.00 -35.03 -2.65
CA CYS A 255 12.12 -36.02 -2.06
C CYS A 255 11.91 -35.70 -0.57
N PRO A 256 10.66 -35.63 -0.07
CA PRO A 256 10.42 -35.27 1.32
C PRO A 256 10.92 -36.34 2.32
N ASP A 257 11.04 -37.60 1.89
CA ASP A 257 11.40 -38.70 2.79
C ASP A 257 12.90 -39.01 2.85
N CYS A 258 13.64 -38.85 1.74
CA CYS A 258 15.06 -39.19 1.66
C CYS A 258 15.95 -38.07 1.13
N GLU A 259 15.36 -36.90 0.84
CA GLU A 259 16.05 -35.71 0.34
C GLU A 259 16.78 -35.88 -1.00
N GLU A 260 16.64 -36.99 -1.72
CA GLU A 260 17.23 -37.12 -3.05
C GLU A 260 16.58 -36.14 -4.04
N MET A 261 17.37 -35.55 -4.96
CA MET A 261 16.83 -34.71 -6.03
C MET A 261 16.20 -35.59 -7.12
N VAL A 262 14.93 -35.37 -7.40
CA VAL A 262 14.16 -36.13 -8.39
C VAL A 262 13.73 -35.20 -9.52
N ASP A 263 13.89 -35.65 -10.76
CA ASP A 263 13.30 -35.00 -11.93
C ASP A 263 11.78 -35.25 -11.96
N ALA A 264 11.06 -34.36 -11.28
CA ALA A 264 9.62 -34.42 -11.09
C ALA A 264 8.81 -33.90 -12.29
N GLY A 265 9.46 -33.35 -13.33
CA GLY A 265 8.77 -32.82 -14.52
C GLY A 265 7.95 -33.84 -15.29
N VAL A 266 8.18 -35.14 -15.03
CA VAL A 266 7.49 -36.28 -15.63
C VAL A 266 6.75 -37.13 -14.59
N GLY A 267 6.61 -36.64 -13.35
CA GLY A 267 6.03 -37.41 -12.25
C GLY A 267 6.88 -38.62 -11.85
N LYS A 268 8.21 -38.54 -12.00
CA LYS A 268 9.10 -39.63 -11.60
C LYS A 268 9.03 -39.85 -10.10
N THR A 269 8.95 -41.11 -9.72
CA THR A 269 9.05 -41.56 -8.33
C THR A 269 10.53 -41.62 -7.93
N CYS A 270 10.82 -41.17 -6.72
CA CYS A 270 12.12 -41.33 -6.09
C CYS A 270 12.46 -42.82 -5.89
N ALA A 271 13.75 -43.15 -5.78
CA ALA A 271 14.19 -44.51 -5.47
C ALA A 271 13.63 -45.05 -4.13
N CYS A 272 13.30 -44.17 -3.18
CA CYS A 272 12.68 -44.56 -1.91
C CYS A 272 11.18 -44.88 -2.01
N GLY A 273 10.57 -44.77 -3.20
CA GLY A 273 9.15 -45.06 -3.44
C GLY A 273 8.22 -43.84 -3.37
N THR A 274 8.72 -42.68 -3.00
CA THR A 274 7.94 -41.45 -2.86
C THR A 274 7.92 -40.67 -4.17
N THR A 275 6.75 -40.18 -4.59
CA THR A 275 6.64 -39.28 -5.75
C THR A 275 6.49 -37.85 -5.27
N PRO A 276 7.53 -37.01 -5.37
CA PRO A 276 7.43 -35.61 -4.97
C PRO A 276 6.45 -34.89 -5.90
N THR A 277 5.43 -34.26 -5.32
CA THR A 277 4.49 -33.43 -6.07
C THR A 277 4.89 -31.98 -5.94
N PRO A 278 4.90 -31.19 -7.02
CA PRO A 278 5.11 -29.77 -6.92
C PRO A 278 3.96 -29.10 -6.17
N ASP A 279 4.28 -28.11 -5.34
CA ASP A 279 3.30 -27.12 -4.91
C ASP A 279 2.89 -26.27 -6.13
N PRO A 280 1.60 -25.90 -6.25
CA PRO A 280 1.14 -25.05 -7.33
C PRO A 280 1.95 -23.73 -7.33
N LEU A 281 2.53 -23.41 -8.49
CA LEU A 281 3.35 -22.21 -8.66
C LEU A 281 2.53 -20.90 -8.56
N PHE A 282 1.19 -20.99 -8.63
CA PHE A 282 0.25 -19.86 -8.66
C PHE A 282 -0.96 -20.07 -7.76
#